data_AF-A0A7H5A3K5-F1
#
_entry.id   AF-A0A7H5A3K5-F1
#
_cell.length_a   1.000
_cell.length_b   1.000
_cell.length_c   1.000
_cell.angle_alpha   90.00
_cell.angle_beta   90.00
_cell.angle_gamma   90.00
#
_symmetry.space_group_name_H-M   'P 1'
#
loop_
_entity.id
_entity.type
_entity.pdbx_description
1 polymer ?
#
loop_
_entity_poly.entity_id
_entity_poly.type
_entity_poly.pdbx_seq_one_letter_code
_entity_poly.pdbx_strand_id
1 'polypeptide(L)'
;MPKENRPLQAANTDTRGSDVTPPTYTVQASKRIPKKHRARTYMLRCGAGGWTENDILHNCRLSSGRNYASELERELDICLDRLEEKNPDGIGAHMRYRFACRGDVLKVIQFVNHMAAVNQHHGLSKQDIADILNLYPDNFTAA
;
A
#
# COMPACT_ATOMS: atom_id res chain seq x y z
N MET A 1 6.32 -73.35 19.52
CA MET A 1 4.96 -73.69 19.06
C MET A 1 4.36 -72.48 18.35
N PRO A 2 3.61 -72.72 17.26
CA PRO A 2 3.51 -71.96 16.00
C PRO A 2 2.31 -70.99 16.01
N LYS A 3 2.02 -70.09 15.05
CA LYS A 3 1.96 -70.13 13.57
C LYS A 3 2.06 -68.68 13.05
N GLU A 4 2.87 -68.34 12.04
CA GLU A 4 2.64 -68.50 10.59
C GLU A 4 1.49 -67.64 10.02
N ASN A 5 1.81 -66.60 9.23
CA ASN A 5 1.35 -66.44 7.84
C ASN A 5 1.77 -65.09 7.20
N ARG A 6 2.50 -65.19 6.08
CA ARG A 6 2.82 -64.13 5.08
C ARG A 6 1.63 -63.97 4.10
N PRO A 7 1.40 -62.80 3.45
CA PRO A 7 1.81 -62.61 2.05
C PRO A 7 2.32 -61.17 1.76
N LEU A 8 3.48 -60.98 1.13
CA LEU A 8 3.69 -60.73 -0.32
C LEU A 8 2.97 -59.50 -0.90
N GLN A 9 3.78 -58.63 -1.52
CA GLN A 9 3.43 -57.41 -2.25
C GLN A 9 2.30 -57.61 -3.25
N ALA A 10 1.38 -56.64 -3.30
CA ALA A 10 0.58 -56.36 -4.47
C ALA A 10 1.08 -55.04 -5.09
N ALA A 11 1.55 -55.12 -6.33
CA ALA A 11 1.81 -53.96 -7.17
C ALA A 11 0.46 -53.34 -7.56
N ASN A 12 0.13 -52.18 -6.99
CA ASN A 12 -1.02 -51.40 -7.43
C ASN A 12 -0.59 -50.55 -8.63
N THR A 13 -0.76 -51.10 -9.84
CA THR A 13 -0.90 -50.31 -11.05
C THR A 13 -2.28 -49.64 -11.03
N ASP A 14 -2.39 -48.46 -10.41
CA ASP A 14 -3.57 -47.61 -10.55
C ASP A 14 -3.31 -46.64 -11.70
N THR A 15 -3.63 -47.09 -12.92
CA THR A 15 -3.71 -46.24 -14.11
C THR A 15 -4.94 -45.34 -13.98
N ARG A 16 -4.86 -44.31 -13.14
CA ARG A 16 -5.84 -43.22 -13.16
C ARG A 16 -5.52 -42.33 -14.34
N GLY A 17 -6.33 -42.47 -15.38
CA GLY A 17 -6.37 -41.56 -16.53
C GLY A 17 -6.30 -40.13 -16.02
N SER A 18 -5.30 -39.40 -16.48
CA SER A 18 -5.10 -38.00 -16.12
C SER A 18 -6.25 -37.20 -16.71
N ASP A 19 -7.27 -36.90 -15.90
CA ASP A 19 -8.28 -35.91 -16.23
C ASP A 19 -7.65 -34.52 -16.09
N VAL A 20 -6.74 -34.21 -17.03
CA VAL A 20 -6.13 -32.89 -17.14
C VAL A 20 -7.15 -31.99 -17.81
N THR A 21 -8.03 -31.41 -17.00
CA THR A 21 -8.78 -30.23 -17.41
C THR A 21 -7.74 -29.17 -17.82
N PRO A 22 -7.73 -28.68 -19.07
CA PRO A 22 -6.76 -27.68 -19.49
C PRO A 22 -6.93 -26.44 -18.61
N PRO A 23 -5.83 -25.81 -18.14
CA PRO A 23 -5.93 -24.61 -17.35
C PRO A 23 -6.67 -23.57 -18.16
N THR A 24 -7.85 -23.19 -17.69
CA THR A 24 -8.61 -22.09 -18.25
C THR A 24 -7.67 -20.89 -18.28
N TYR A 25 -7.45 -20.31 -19.47
CA TYR A 25 -6.64 -19.11 -19.61
C TYR A 25 -7.20 -18.05 -18.69
N THR A 26 -6.60 -17.89 -17.51
CA THR A 26 -7.00 -16.84 -16.58
C THR A 26 -6.58 -15.55 -17.23
N VAL A 27 -7.55 -14.82 -17.77
CA VAL A 27 -7.35 -13.42 -18.16
C VAL A 27 -6.93 -12.74 -16.86
N GLN A 28 -5.62 -12.46 -16.73
CA GLN A 28 -5.08 -11.79 -15.57
C GLN A 28 -5.80 -10.44 -15.48
N ALA A 29 -6.66 -10.30 -14.47
CA ALA A 29 -7.31 -9.03 -14.20
C ALA A 29 -6.23 -7.97 -14.08
N SER A 30 -6.45 -6.80 -14.70
CA SER A 30 -5.55 -5.65 -14.61
C SER A 30 -5.08 -5.49 -13.17
N LYS A 31 -3.76 -5.47 -12.94
CA LYS A 31 -3.19 -5.40 -11.59
C LYS A 31 -3.85 -4.22 -10.84
N ARG A 32 -4.61 -4.54 -9.79
CA ARG A 32 -5.24 -3.52 -8.95
C ARG A 32 -4.16 -2.62 -8.38
N ILE A 33 -4.39 -1.30 -8.37
CA ILE A 33 -3.45 -0.33 -7.80
C ILE A 33 -3.16 -0.74 -6.34
N PRO A 34 -1.88 -0.95 -5.96
CA PRO A 34 -1.52 -1.41 -4.63
C PRO A 34 -2.02 -0.48 -3.51
N LYS A 35 -2.33 -1.07 -2.35
CA LYS A 35 -2.82 -0.35 -1.16
C LYS A 35 -1.90 0.81 -0.77
N LYS A 36 -0.59 0.54 -0.69
CA LYS A 36 0.44 1.53 -0.33
C LYS A 36 0.52 2.67 -1.35
N HIS A 37 0.37 2.36 -2.64
CA HIS A 37 0.38 3.39 -3.68
C HIS A 37 -0.82 4.34 -3.50
N ARG A 38 -2.03 3.80 -3.32
CA ARG A 38 -3.23 4.59 -3.05
C ARG A 38 -3.07 5.50 -1.82
N ALA A 39 -2.59 4.94 -0.71
CA ALA A 39 -2.38 5.70 0.53
C ALA A 39 -1.36 6.84 0.33
N ARG A 40 -0.19 6.55 -0.24
CA ARG A 40 0.87 7.56 -0.43
C ARG A 40 0.45 8.66 -1.42
N THR A 41 -0.24 8.30 -2.51
CA THR A 41 -0.79 9.29 -3.45
C THR A 41 -1.86 10.17 -2.79
N TYR A 42 -2.70 9.60 -1.91
CA TYR A 42 -3.65 10.39 -1.14
C TYR A 42 -2.95 11.39 -0.22
N MET A 43 -1.95 10.94 0.55
CA MET A 43 -1.15 11.82 1.44
C MET A 43 -0.53 12.99 0.69
N LEU A 44 0.08 12.71 -0.47
CA LEU A 44 0.66 13.74 -1.32
C LEU A 44 -0.38 14.80 -1.71
N ARG A 45 -1.62 14.39 -2.01
CA ARG A 45 -2.70 15.29 -2.46
C ARG A 45 -3.38 16.07 -1.32
N CYS A 46 -3.04 15.84 -0.06
CA CYS A 46 -3.64 16.54 1.08
C CYS A 46 -3.13 17.97 1.29
N GLY A 47 -1.96 18.32 0.74
CA GLY A 47 -1.37 19.65 0.89
C GLY A 47 -1.12 20.04 2.36
N ALA A 48 -1.23 21.34 2.63
CA ALA A 48 -1.14 21.90 3.98
C ALA A 48 -2.26 21.44 4.94
N GLY A 49 -3.36 20.86 4.44
CA GLY A 49 -4.43 20.31 5.27
C GLY A 49 -4.02 19.02 5.99
N GLY A 50 -3.08 18.27 5.42
CA GLY A 50 -2.64 16.99 5.98
C GLY A 50 -3.71 15.90 5.94
N TRP A 51 -3.42 14.80 6.64
CA TRP A 51 -4.31 13.65 6.72
C TRP A 51 -4.27 12.99 8.10
N THR A 52 -5.34 12.31 8.45
CA THR A 52 -5.40 11.35 9.55
C THR A 52 -5.35 9.92 9.03
N GLU A 53 -5.22 8.98 9.96
CA GLU A 53 -5.38 7.55 9.67
C GLU A 53 -6.81 7.24 9.16
N ASN A 54 -7.84 7.90 9.70
CA ASN A 54 -9.22 7.71 9.27
C ASN A 54 -9.43 8.24 7.85
N ASP A 55 -8.81 9.36 7.50
CA ASP A 55 -8.89 9.91 6.15
C ASP A 55 -8.38 8.89 5.12
N ILE A 56 -7.25 8.25 5.40
CA ILE A 56 -6.72 7.18 4.55
C ILE A 56 -7.71 6.01 4.48
N LEU A 57 -8.24 5.55 5.63
CA LEU A 57 -9.17 4.43 5.68
C LEU A 57 -10.37 4.67 4.77
N HIS A 58 -11.02 5.83 4.90
CA HIS A 58 -12.25 6.17 4.18
C HIS A 58 -11.99 6.58 2.73
N ASN A 59 -11.10 7.54 2.49
CA ASN A 59 -10.87 8.08 1.15
C ASN A 59 -10.11 7.11 0.26
N CYS A 60 -9.19 6.34 0.83
CA CYS A 60 -8.52 5.32 0.05
C CYS A 60 -9.34 4.05 -0.09
N ARG A 61 -10.41 3.78 0.70
CA ARG A 61 -11.12 2.49 0.76
C ARG A 61 -10.22 1.32 1.20
N LEU A 62 -9.49 1.52 2.30
CA LEU A 62 -8.58 0.53 2.89
C LEU A 62 -9.18 -0.05 4.17
N SER A 63 -8.71 -1.23 4.57
CA SER A 63 -9.11 -1.85 5.85
C SER A 63 -8.36 -1.30 7.06
N SER A 64 -7.33 -0.47 6.83
CA SER A 64 -6.55 0.23 7.85
C SER A 64 -5.86 1.42 7.20
N GLY A 65 -5.82 2.54 7.91
CA GLY A 65 -5.05 3.74 7.56
C GLY A 65 -3.74 3.88 8.35
N ARG A 66 -3.41 2.91 9.20
CA ARG A 66 -2.26 2.98 10.11
C ARG A 66 -0.94 2.67 9.41
N ASN A 67 0.15 3.08 10.04
CA ASN A 67 1.54 2.78 9.68
C ASN A 67 2.07 3.35 8.36
N TYR A 68 1.24 3.91 7.48
CA TYR A 68 1.75 4.43 6.20
C TYR A 68 2.61 5.69 6.38
N ALA A 69 2.25 6.57 7.33
CA ALA A 69 3.01 7.78 7.63
C ALA A 69 4.39 7.42 8.22
N SER A 70 4.40 6.59 9.27
CA SER A 70 5.65 6.13 9.91
C SER A 70 6.51 5.26 9.00
N GLU A 71 5.91 4.51 8.07
CA GLU A 71 6.65 3.81 7.02
C GLU A 71 7.37 4.81 6.10
N LEU A 72 6.71 5.88 5.65
CA LEU A 72 7.38 6.90 4.81
C LEU A 72 8.54 7.58 5.54
N GLU A 73 8.35 7.95 6.82
CA GLU A 73 9.41 8.53 7.65
C GLU A 73 10.64 7.61 7.70
N ARG A 74 10.42 6.31 7.93
CA ARG A 74 11.52 5.32 8.01
C ARG A 74 12.19 5.06 6.67
N GLU A 75 11.42 4.87 5.59
CA GLU A 75 11.97 4.50 4.28
C GLU A 75 12.71 5.66 3.60
N LEU A 76 12.33 6.90 3.89
CA LEU A 76 12.85 8.08 3.20
C LEU A 76 13.63 9.05 4.09
N ASP A 77 13.77 8.73 5.37
CA ASP A 77 14.40 9.57 6.38
C ASP A 77 13.84 11.01 6.32
N ILE A 78 12.51 11.10 6.42
CA ILE A 78 11.77 12.37 6.46
C ILE A 78 11.07 12.53 7.80
N CYS A 79 10.77 13.77 8.18
CA CYS A 79 10.01 14.08 9.38
C CYS A 79 8.65 14.67 9.00
N LEU A 80 7.57 14.01 9.40
CA LEU A 80 6.22 14.54 9.23
C LEU A 80 5.84 15.38 10.44
N ASP A 81 5.22 16.54 10.20
CA ASP A 81 4.58 17.30 11.26
C ASP A 81 3.41 16.50 11.80
N ARG A 82 3.23 16.54 13.12
CA ARG A 82 2.13 15.87 13.82
C ARG A 82 1.37 16.87 14.66
N LEU A 83 0.06 16.96 14.43
CA LEU A 83 -0.85 17.68 15.31
C LEU A 83 -1.90 16.74 15.86
N GLU A 84 -2.21 16.88 17.13
CA GLU A 84 -3.34 16.19 17.73
C GLU A 84 -4.65 16.87 17.29
N GLU A 85 -5.56 16.10 16.67
CA GLU A 85 -6.90 16.53 16.32
C GLU A 85 -7.92 15.76 17.15
N LYS A 86 -8.74 16.50 17.89
CA LYS A 86 -9.83 15.93 18.69
C LYS A 86 -10.85 15.24 17.79
N ASN A 87 -11.32 14.08 18.25
CA ASN A 87 -12.37 13.37 17.54
C ASN A 87 -13.68 14.19 17.54
N PRO A 88 -14.52 14.09 16.49
CA PRO A 88 -15.78 14.82 16.41
C PRO A 88 -16.77 14.50 17.54
N ASP A 89 -16.68 13.31 18.12
CA ASP A 89 -17.48 12.87 19.28
C ASP A 89 -16.94 13.38 20.63
N GLY A 90 -15.79 14.08 20.60
CA GLY A 90 -15.11 14.61 21.78
C GLY A 90 -14.32 13.56 22.58
N ILE A 91 -14.26 12.30 22.14
CA ILE A 91 -13.60 11.20 22.86
C ILE A 91 -12.30 10.83 22.15
N GLY A 92 -11.17 11.21 22.76
CA GLY A 92 -9.85 10.94 22.21
C GLY A 92 -9.48 11.85 21.02
N ALA A 93 -8.38 11.50 20.36
CA ALA A 93 -7.84 12.28 19.27
C ALA A 93 -7.11 11.39 18.25
N HIS A 94 -7.04 11.88 17.01
CA HIS A 94 -6.22 11.34 15.94
C HIS A 94 -5.03 12.26 15.66
N MET A 95 -3.93 11.69 15.18
CA MET A 95 -2.81 12.48 14.69
C MET A 95 -3.09 12.92 13.26
N ARG A 96 -2.98 14.23 13.03
CA ARG A 96 -2.87 14.85 11.72
C ARG A 96 -1.41 14.86 11.29
N TYR A 97 -1.12 14.25 10.17
CA TYR A 97 0.20 14.25 9.57
C TYR A 97 0.26 15.27 8.44
N ARG A 98 1.39 15.97 8.31
CA ARG A 98 1.70 16.82 7.16
C ARG A 98 3.15 16.68 6.74
N PHE A 99 3.41 16.91 5.46
CA PHE A 99 4.78 17.12 5.01
C PHE A 99 5.27 18.49 5.46
N ALA A 100 6.44 18.52 6.10
CA ALA A 100 7.03 19.76 6.62
C ALA A 100 7.57 20.68 5.52
N CYS A 101 8.00 20.09 4.38
CA CYS A 101 8.57 20.87 3.28
C CYS A 101 8.35 20.23 1.91
N ARG A 102 8.45 21.04 0.85
CA ARG A 102 8.38 20.59 -0.55
C ARG A 102 9.48 19.58 -0.90
N GLY A 103 10.64 19.68 -0.26
CA GLY A 103 11.75 18.74 -0.45
C GLY A 103 11.37 17.29 -0.12
N ASP A 104 10.67 17.08 1.00
CA ASP A 104 10.22 15.74 1.41
C ASP A 104 9.09 15.23 0.51
N VAL A 105 8.21 16.13 0.06
CA VAL A 105 7.18 15.81 -0.95
C VAL A 105 7.81 15.27 -2.22
N LEU A 106 8.90 15.89 -2.70
CA LEU A 106 9.64 15.41 -3.88
C LEU A 106 10.23 14.02 -3.67
N LYS A 107 10.84 13.74 -2.51
CA LYS A 107 11.34 12.40 -2.17
C LYS A 107 10.21 11.35 -2.24
N VAL A 108 9.04 11.68 -1.68
CA VAL A 108 7.89 10.77 -1.67
C VAL A 108 7.32 10.56 -3.07
N ILE A 109 7.24 11.59 -3.92
CA ILE A 109 6.83 11.47 -5.33
C ILE A 109 7.77 10.51 -6.08
N GLN A 110 9.09 10.70 -5.92
CA GLN A 110 10.09 9.84 -6.54
C GLN A 110 9.94 8.39 -6.07
N PHE A 111 9.75 8.19 -4.77
CA PHE A 111 9.54 6.87 -4.18
C PHE A 111 8.26 6.20 -4.69
N VAL A 112 7.14 6.94 -4.77
CA VAL A 112 5.86 6.44 -5.28
C VAL A 112 5.99 5.98 -6.73
N ASN A 113 6.68 6.75 -7.57
CA ASN A 113 6.91 6.39 -8.98
C ASN A 113 7.88 5.24 -9.15
N HIS A 114 8.95 5.19 -8.35
CA HIS A 114 9.86 4.06 -8.32
C HIS A 114 9.12 2.76 -7.96
N MET A 115 8.31 2.78 -6.90
CA MET A 115 7.52 1.61 -6.50
C MET A 115 6.46 1.23 -7.53
N ALA A 116 5.89 2.20 -8.26
CA ALA A 116 4.96 1.92 -9.35
C ALA A 116 5.66 1.17 -10.50
N ALA A 117 6.86 1.60 -10.87
CA ALA A 117 7.68 0.92 -11.87
C ALA A 117 8.04 -0.51 -11.44
N VAL A 118 8.51 -0.70 -10.20
CA VAL A 118 8.82 -2.02 -9.62
C VAL A 118 7.59 -2.95 -9.66
N ASN A 119 6.41 -2.43 -9.29
CA ASN A 119 5.17 -3.21 -9.29
C ASN A 119 4.49 -3.30 -10.67
N GLN A 120 5.09 -2.71 -11.71
CA GLN A 120 4.62 -2.71 -13.09
C GLN A 120 3.19 -2.14 -13.22
N HIS A 121 2.96 -0.98 -12.63
CA HIS A 121 1.73 -0.19 -12.85
C HIS A 121 2.05 1.29 -13.05
N HIS A 122 1.06 2.06 -13.49
CA HIS A 122 1.23 3.49 -13.71
C HIS A 122 1.51 4.22 -12.39
N GLY A 123 2.51 5.10 -12.42
CA GLY A 123 2.79 6.06 -11.35
C GLY A 123 2.03 7.38 -11.55
N LEU A 124 2.47 8.40 -10.81
CA LEU A 124 2.00 9.78 -10.95
C LEU A 124 2.43 10.34 -12.31
N SER A 125 1.49 10.94 -13.03
CA SER A 125 1.76 11.63 -14.29
C SER A 125 2.50 12.95 -14.06
N LYS A 126 3.01 13.56 -15.13
CA LYS A 126 3.61 14.90 -15.06
C LYS A 126 2.64 15.95 -14.52
N GLN A 127 1.36 15.85 -14.90
CA GLN A 127 0.32 16.74 -14.40
C GLN A 127 0.05 16.50 -12.91
N ASP A 128 -0.08 15.25 -12.49
CA ASP A 128 -0.24 14.92 -11.06
C ASP A 128 0.89 15.50 -10.21
N ILE A 129 2.13 15.39 -10.68
CA ILE A 129 3.30 15.91 -9.99
C ILE A 129 3.23 17.44 -9.88
N ALA A 130 2.90 18.13 -10.97
CA ALA A 130 2.75 19.59 -10.95
C ALA A 130 1.65 20.03 -9.99
N ASP A 131 0.48 19.38 -10.04
CA ASP A 131 -0.66 19.68 -9.17
C ASP A 131 -0.32 19.43 -7.70
N ILE A 132 0.32 18.31 -7.37
CA ILE A 132 0.78 17.99 -6.01
C ILE A 132 1.77 19.05 -5.54
N LEU A 133 2.77 19.41 -6.35
CA LEU A 133 3.78 20.38 -5.95
C LEU A 133 3.20 21.79 -5.76
N ASN A 134 2.13 22.16 -6.45
CA ASN A 134 1.43 23.42 -6.22
C ASN A 134 0.76 23.49 -4.83
N LEU A 135 0.50 22.35 -4.18
CA LEU A 135 0.00 22.30 -2.80
C LEU A 135 1.08 22.57 -1.75
N TYR A 136 2.36 22.54 -2.15
CA TYR A 136 3.51 22.74 -1.26
C TYR A 136 4.48 23.78 -1.86
N PRO A 137 4.19 25.09 -1.72
CA PRO A 137 5.10 26.13 -2.16
C PRO A 137 6.42 26.07 -1.35
N ASP A 138 7.52 26.54 -1.95
CA ASP A 138 8.85 26.57 -1.30
C ASP A 138 8.86 27.38 0.00
N ASN A 139 7.88 28.28 0.16
CA ASN A 139 7.71 29.14 1.32
C ASN A 139 6.70 28.53 2.30
N PHE A 140 7.03 27.41 2.94
CA PHE A 140 6.47 27.12 4.27
C PHE A 140 7.19 28.03 5.28
N THR A 141 7.01 29.35 5.14
CA THR A 141 7.27 30.26 6.24
C THR A 141 6.28 29.89 7.33
N ALA A 142 6.78 29.21 8.37
CA ALA A 142 6.09 29.08 9.64
C ALA A 142 5.62 30.48 10.05
N ALA A 143 4.31 30.67 10.07
CA ALA A 143 3.68 31.83 10.69
C ALA A 143 3.55 31.58 12.19
#